data_AF-A0A916B9A3-F1
#
_entry.id   AF-A0A916B9A3-F1
#
_cell.length_a   1.000
_cell.length_b   1.000
_cell.length_c   1.000
_cell.angle_alpha   90.00
_cell.angle_beta   90.00
_cell.angle_gamma   90.00
#
_symmetry.space_group_name_H-M   'P 1'
#
loop_
_entity.id
_entity.type
_entity.pdbx_description
1 polymer ?
#
loop_
_entity_poly.entity_id
_entity_poly.type
_entity_poly.pdbx_seq_one_letter_code
_entity_poly.pdbx_strand_id
1 'polypeptide(L)'
;MFDEKQANLTHLGYLLAEASRTVVFLVGAGVSKPAGIPLWPTLQGELKKIALDFVAKSNAQGKNRTLREIKETVDPWYLGDVLEKAIPQEVYDREVRKILTSSHPCSTYKQLWDLNPSGMISLNLDSLAKDALNGADDQYATSVEESRYERFSDH
;
A
#
# COMPACT_ATOMS: atom_id res chain seq x y z
N MET A 1 -14.44 -6.31 19.47
CA MET A 1 -15.42 -5.26 19.82
C MET A 1 -14.60 -4.06 20.26
N PHE A 2 -14.74 -2.92 19.58
CA PHE A 2 -14.04 -1.70 19.97
C PHE A 2 -14.71 -1.12 21.21
N ASP A 3 -13.92 -0.56 22.13
CA ASP A 3 -14.43 0.10 23.32
C ASP A 3 -14.75 1.57 22.96
N GLU A 4 -16.05 1.88 22.89
CA GLU A 4 -16.55 3.23 22.57
C GLU A 4 -16.11 4.27 23.61
N LYS A 5 -15.63 3.85 24.78
CA LYS A 5 -15.13 4.72 25.85
C LYS A 5 -13.63 4.98 25.74
N GLN A 6 -12.96 4.51 24.69
CA GLN A 6 -11.55 4.82 24.47
C GLN A 6 -11.35 6.33 24.37
N ALA A 7 -10.52 6.87 25.25
CA ALA A 7 -10.25 8.30 25.33
C ALA A 7 -9.86 8.92 23.98
N ASN A 8 -9.11 8.18 23.15
CA ASN A 8 -8.68 8.63 21.82
C ASN A 8 -9.85 8.74 20.83
N LEU A 9 -10.82 7.82 20.89
CA LEU A 9 -11.99 7.85 20.02
C LEU A 9 -12.92 9.00 20.40
N THR A 10 -13.16 9.20 21.70
CA THR A 10 -13.91 10.34 22.22
C THR A 10 -13.24 11.66 21.85
N HIS A 11 -11.91 11.74 21.97
CA HIS A 11 -11.16 12.94 21.60
C HIS A 11 -11.25 13.24 20.10
N LEU A 12 -11.13 12.22 19.24
CA LEU A 12 -11.32 12.38 17.79
C LEU A 12 -12.73 12.89 17.47
N GLY A 13 -13.77 12.32 18.10
CA GLY A 13 -15.15 12.79 17.94
C GLY A 13 -15.33 14.25 18.32
N TYR A 14 -14.70 14.70 19.40
CA TYR A 14 -14.69 16.10 19.82
C TYR A 14 -14.03 17.01 18.76
N LEU A 15 -12.86 16.61 18.23
CA LEU A 15 -12.16 17.39 17.21
C LEU A 15 -12.97 17.53 15.92
N LEU A 16 -13.66 16.47 15.51
CA LEU A 16 -14.54 16.48 14.34
C LEU A 16 -15.79 17.35 14.57
N ALA A 17 -16.36 17.31 15.79
CA ALA A 17 -17.56 18.07 16.13
C ALA A 17 -17.30 19.58 16.31
N GLU A 18 -16.11 19.99 16.76
CA GLU A 18 -15.79 21.40 17.02
C GLU A 18 -15.75 22.28 15.76
N ALA A 19 -15.78 21.69 14.55
CA ALA A 19 -15.81 22.33 13.21
C ALA A 19 -14.76 23.43 12.92
N SER A 20 -13.95 23.80 13.91
CA SER A 20 -12.95 24.87 13.87
C SER A 20 -11.56 24.37 13.50
N ARG A 21 -11.38 23.04 13.41
CA ARG A 21 -10.08 22.41 13.13
C ARG A 21 -10.17 21.60 11.83
N THR A 22 -9.26 21.91 10.92
CA THR A 22 -9.01 21.13 9.70
C THR A 22 -8.47 19.75 10.10
N VAL A 23 -9.23 18.69 9.89
CA VAL A 23 -8.80 17.31 10.14
C VAL A 23 -8.36 16.67 8.82
N VAL A 24 -7.14 16.14 8.79
CA VAL A 24 -6.61 15.38 7.65
C VAL A 24 -6.26 13.98 8.11
N PHE A 25 -6.77 12.96 7.43
CA PHE A 25 -6.41 11.57 7.72
C PHE A 25 -5.13 11.16 6.99
N LEU A 26 -4.13 10.67 7.71
CA LEU A 26 -2.98 9.97 7.13
C LEU A 26 -3.24 8.47 7.26
N VAL A 27 -3.36 7.77 6.14
CA VAL A 27 -3.73 6.34 6.11
C VAL A 27 -2.64 5.49 5.48
N GLY A 28 -2.46 4.30 6.03
CA GLY A 28 -1.53 3.28 5.53
C GLY A 28 -2.25 1.96 5.24
N ALA A 29 -1.48 0.91 4.96
CA ALA A 29 -2.01 -0.33 4.37
C ALA A 29 -3.02 -1.07 5.26
N GLY A 30 -3.03 -0.74 6.56
CA GLY A 30 -4.02 -1.24 7.51
C GLY A 30 -5.46 -0.92 7.11
N VAL A 31 -5.72 0.23 6.47
CA VAL A 31 -7.06 0.63 6.02
C VAL A 31 -7.53 -0.28 4.87
N SER A 32 -6.61 -0.71 3.99
CA SER A 32 -6.89 -1.57 2.84
C SER A 32 -6.99 -3.06 3.19
N LYS A 33 -6.57 -3.49 4.40
CA LYS A 33 -6.57 -4.90 4.81
C LYS A 33 -7.93 -5.60 4.70
N PRO A 34 -9.08 -5.00 5.09
CA PRO A 34 -10.40 -5.62 4.92
C PRO A 34 -10.77 -5.90 3.46
N ALA A 35 -10.14 -5.20 2.52
CA ALA A 35 -10.33 -5.36 1.07
C ALA A 35 -9.43 -6.45 0.46
N GLY A 36 -8.75 -7.24 1.31
CA GLY A 36 -7.84 -8.30 0.89
C GLY A 36 -6.45 -7.81 0.48
N ILE A 37 -6.15 -6.51 0.60
CA ILE A 37 -4.81 -5.99 0.31
C ILE A 37 -3.85 -6.39 1.43
N PRO A 38 -2.72 -7.05 1.12
CA PRO A 38 -1.77 -7.46 2.14
C PRO A 38 -1.04 -6.26 2.75
N LEU A 39 -0.60 -6.44 3.99
CA LEU A 39 0.39 -5.55 4.59
C LEU A 39 1.77 -5.84 3.98
N TRP A 40 2.70 -4.89 4.14
CA TRP A 40 4.06 -4.99 3.61
C TRP A 40 4.77 -6.34 3.90
N PRO A 41 4.78 -6.87 5.15
CA PRO A 41 5.43 -8.16 5.42
C PRO A 41 4.79 -9.33 4.65
N THR A 42 3.48 -9.28 4.43
CA THR A 42 2.74 -10.30 3.68
C THR A 42 3.05 -10.18 2.18
N LEU A 43 3.05 -8.97 1.63
CA LEU A 43 3.45 -8.72 0.23
C LEU A 43 4.86 -9.28 -0.04
N GLN A 44 5.81 -8.97 0.83
CA GLN A 44 7.18 -9.47 0.72
C GLN A 44 7.27 -11.00 0.82
N GLY A 45 6.47 -11.61 1.70
CA GLY A 45 6.38 -13.06 1.81
C GLY A 45 5.89 -13.72 0.52
N GLU A 46 4.88 -13.15 -0.14
CA GLU A 46 4.36 -13.66 -1.41
C GLU A 46 5.36 -13.46 -2.56
N LEU A 47 5.94 -12.26 -2.69
CA LEU A 47 6.98 -11.99 -3.70
C LEU A 47 8.21 -12.88 -3.49
N LYS A 48 8.59 -13.16 -2.24
CA LYS A 48 9.68 -14.10 -1.91
C LYS A 48 9.39 -15.50 -2.40
N LYS A 49 8.17 -16.02 -2.25
CA LYS A 49 7.79 -17.35 -2.79
C LYS A 49 7.91 -17.36 -4.32
N ILE A 50 7.38 -16.33 -4.98
CA ILE A 50 7.42 -16.19 -6.44
C ILE A 50 8.86 -16.15 -6.96
N ALA A 51 9.71 -15.34 -6.33
CA ALA A 51 11.12 -15.23 -6.70
C ALA A 51 11.88 -16.55 -6.48
N LEU A 52 11.64 -17.23 -5.36
CA LEU A 52 12.24 -18.54 -5.10
C LEU A 52 11.84 -19.56 -6.16
N ASP A 53 10.56 -19.64 -6.52
CA ASP A 53 10.06 -20.56 -7.54
C ASP A 53 10.62 -20.23 -8.93
N PHE A 54 10.69 -18.94 -9.27
CA PHE A 54 11.24 -18.48 -10.54
C PHE A 54 12.73 -18.83 -10.67
N VAL A 55 13.53 -18.44 -9.68
CA VAL A 55 14.97 -18.69 -9.65
C VAL A 55 15.25 -20.20 -9.59
N ALA A 56 14.47 -20.97 -8.83
CA ALA A 56 14.59 -22.43 -8.77
C ALA A 56 14.36 -23.12 -10.12
N LYS A 57 13.60 -22.52 -11.04
CA LYS A 57 13.36 -23.03 -12.39
C LYS A 57 14.35 -22.49 -13.44
N SER A 58 15.15 -21.48 -13.10
CA SER A 58 16.12 -20.90 -14.02
C SER A 58 17.36 -21.79 -14.19
N ASN A 59 18.00 -21.68 -15.36
CA ASN A 59 19.31 -22.27 -15.67
C ASN A 59 20.44 -21.22 -15.62
N ALA A 60 20.20 -20.07 -14.97
CA ALA A 60 21.15 -18.98 -14.94
C ALA A 60 22.38 -19.29 -14.07
N GLN A 61 23.55 -18.85 -14.53
CA GLN A 61 24.77 -18.87 -13.74
C GLN A 61 24.57 -17.97 -12.50
N GLY A 62 24.91 -18.48 -11.31
CA GLY A 62 24.71 -17.74 -10.05
C GLY A 62 23.39 -18.00 -9.32
N LYS A 63 22.51 -18.86 -9.85
CA LYS A 63 21.25 -19.29 -9.21
C LYS A 63 21.36 -19.59 -7.71
N ASN A 64 22.35 -20.38 -7.29
CA ASN A 64 22.52 -20.74 -5.88
C ASN A 64 22.83 -19.54 -4.99
N ARG A 65 23.58 -18.54 -5.52
CA ARG A 65 23.85 -17.29 -4.81
C ARG A 65 22.57 -16.48 -4.65
N THR A 66 21.80 -16.31 -5.72
CA THR A 66 20.51 -15.58 -5.68
C THR A 66 19.51 -16.25 -4.74
N LEU A 67 19.37 -17.58 -4.77
CA LEU A 67 18.50 -18.31 -3.85
C LEU A 67 18.91 -18.12 -2.39
N ARG A 68 20.22 -18.12 -2.13
CA ARG A 68 20.76 -17.88 -0.79
C ARG A 68 20.46 -16.46 -0.32
N GLU A 69 20.71 -15.47 -1.18
CA GLU A 69 20.45 -14.06 -0.88
C GLU A 69 18.97 -13.81 -0.56
N ILE A 70 18.04 -14.31 -1.37
CA ILE A 70 16.60 -14.21 -1.10
C ILE A 70 16.22 -14.82 0.27
N LYS A 71 16.83 -15.96 0.63
CA LYS A 71 16.52 -16.66 1.88
C LYS A 71 17.07 -15.94 3.10
N GLU A 72 18.31 -15.47 3.02
CA GLU A 72 19.09 -14.93 4.15
C GLU A 72 18.85 -13.43 4.38
N THR A 73 18.36 -12.67 3.39
CA THR A 73 18.05 -11.25 3.60
C THR A 73 16.92 -11.06 4.60
N VAL A 74 17.24 -10.33 5.68
CA VAL A 74 16.31 -9.98 6.78
C VAL A 74 15.76 -8.57 6.64
N ASP A 75 16.58 -7.63 6.15
CA ASP A 75 16.15 -6.24 6.01
C ASP A 75 15.05 -6.13 4.94
N PRO A 76 13.86 -5.62 5.28
CA PRO A 76 12.75 -5.58 4.35
C PRO A 76 13.02 -4.67 3.16
N TRP A 77 13.74 -3.55 3.33
CA TRP A 77 14.02 -2.66 2.21
C TRP A 77 14.96 -3.32 1.21
N TYR A 78 16.07 -3.88 1.69
CA TYR A 78 17.00 -4.63 0.85
C TYR A 78 16.36 -5.88 0.25
N LEU A 79 15.43 -6.55 0.95
CA LEU A 79 14.70 -7.68 0.40
C LEU A 79 13.90 -7.25 -0.85
N GLY A 80 13.30 -6.06 -0.86
CA GLY A 80 12.63 -5.52 -2.04
C GLY A 80 13.55 -5.48 -3.26
N ASP A 81 14.72 -4.87 -3.11
CA ASP A 81 15.73 -4.75 -4.17
C ASP A 81 16.24 -6.13 -4.66
N VAL A 82 16.45 -7.06 -3.72
CA VAL A 82 16.88 -8.42 -4.03
C VAL A 82 15.81 -9.15 -4.84
N LEU A 83 14.53 -8.99 -4.47
CA LEU A 83 13.42 -9.64 -5.17
C LEU A 83 13.20 -9.05 -6.56
N GLU A 84 13.30 -7.73 -6.72
CA GLU A 84 13.20 -7.04 -8.01
C GLU A 84 14.29 -7.51 -8.97
N LYS A 85 15.54 -7.64 -8.50
CA LYS A 85 16.68 -8.13 -9.31
C LYS A 85 16.63 -9.63 -9.59
N ALA A 86 15.90 -10.40 -8.80
CA ALA A 86 15.88 -11.87 -8.91
C ALA A 86 14.97 -12.39 -10.03
N ILE A 87 14.01 -11.59 -10.50
CA ILE A 87 13.05 -11.95 -11.54
C ILE A 87 12.96 -10.84 -12.60
N PRO A 88 12.50 -11.12 -13.83
CA PRO A 88 12.31 -10.09 -14.84
C PRO A 88 11.35 -9.00 -14.35
N GLN A 89 11.66 -7.73 -14.62
CA GLN A 89 10.87 -6.57 -14.16
C GLN A 89 9.38 -6.71 -14.48
N GLU A 90 9.06 -7.14 -15.70
CA GLU A 90 7.67 -7.35 -16.14
C GLU A 90 6.92 -8.37 -15.28
N VAL A 91 7.62 -9.40 -14.80
CA VAL A 91 7.05 -10.41 -13.90
C VAL A 91 6.87 -9.80 -12.51
N TYR A 92 7.86 -9.06 -12.01
CA TYR A 92 7.77 -8.38 -10.72
C TYR A 92 6.58 -7.42 -10.67
N ASP A 93 6.50 -6.48 -11.62
CA ASP A 93 5.44 -5.47 -11.69
C ASP A 93 4.06 -6.11 -11.81
N ARG A 94 3.92 -7.16 -12.63
CA ARG A 94 2.66 -7.89 -12.80
C ARG A 94 2.21 -8.54 -11.50
N GLU A 95 3.11 -9.24 -10.81
CA GLU A 95 2.74 -9.93 -9.57
C GLU A 95 2.47 -8.94 -8.43
N VAL A 96 3.23 -7.84 -8.33
CA VAL A 96 2.95 -6.74 -7.39
C VAL A 96 1.55 -6.18 -7.64
N ARG A 97 1.23 -5.80 -8.89
CA ARG A 97 -0.09 -5.28 -9.26
C ARG A 97 -1.19 -6.28 -8.95
N LYS A 98 -0.99 -7.55 -9.28
CA LYS A 98 -1.97 -8.62 -9.01
C LYS A 98 -2.24 -8.79 -7.52
N ILE A 99 -1.20 -8.73 -6.68
CA ILE A 99 -1.33 -8.84 -5.22
C ILE A 99 -2.00 -7.60 -4.61
N LEU A 100 -1.71 -6.41 -5.15
CA LEU A 100 -2.26 -5.13 -4.69
C LEU A 100 -3.60 -4.75 -5.33
N THR A 101 -4.08 -5.53 -6.30
CA THR A 101 -5.42 -5.36 -6.85
C THR A 101 -6.42 -5.95 -5.89
N SER A 102 -7.31 -5.09 -5.36
CA SER A 102 -8.34 -5.55 -4.44
C SER A 102 -9.34 -6.44 -5.14
N SER A 103 -9.81 -7.46 -4.42
CA SER A 103 -10.94 -8.29 -4.84
C SER A 103 -12.27 -7.84 -4.22
N HIS A 104 -12.26 -6.90 -3.27
CA HIS A 104 -13.39 -6.59 -2.40
C HIS A 104 -13.49 -5.07 -2.14
N PRO A 105 -14.70 -4.49 -2.07
CA PRO A 105 -14.87 -3.10 -1.70
C PRO A 105 -14.35 -2.84 -0.27
N CYS A 106 -13.71 -1.69 -0.05
CA CYS A 106 -13.24 -1.26 1.26
C CYS A 106 -14.17 -0.19 1.85
N SER A 107 -15.09 -0.58 2.74
CA SER A 107 -16.01 0.38 3.37
C SER A 107 -15.30 1.37 4.30
N THR A 108 -14.10 1.04 4.80
CA THR A 108 -13.35 1.88 5.74
C THR A 108 -13.01 3.24 5.14
N TYR A 109 -12.60 3.30 3.87
CA TYR A 109 -12.32 4.59 3.23
C TYR A 109 -13.57 5.45 3.13
N LYS A 110 -14.72 4.85 2.78
CA LYS A 110 -16.00 5.55 2.75
C LYS A 110 -16.37 6.09 4.14
N GLN A 111 -16.25 5.26 5.17
CA GLN A 111 -16.52 5.67 6.55
C GLN A 111 -15.62 6.83 7.00
N LEU A 112 -14.36 6.86 6.58
CA LEU A 112 -13.46 7.97 6.86
C LEU A 112 -13.88 9.25 6.13
N TRP A 113 -14.36 9.16 4.89
CA TRP A 113 -14.91 10.31 4.15
C TRP A 113 -16.25 10.80 4.72
N ASP A 114 -17.08 9.90 5.25
CA ASP A 114 -18.36 10.23 5.91
C ASP A 114 -18.14 11.07 7.19
N LEU A 115 -16.93 11.07 7.75
CA LEU A 115 -16.54 11.97 8.85
C LEU A 115 -16.28 13.41 8.40
N ASN A 116 -16.45 13.70 7.11
CA ASN A 116 -16.21 15.00 6.46
C ASN A 116 -14.83 15.62 6.81
N PRO A 117 -13.73 14.87 6.65
CA PRO A 117 -12.40 15.42 6.88
C PRO A 117 -12.10 16.49 5.81
N SER A 118 -11.18 17.38 6.12
CA SER A 118 -10.67 18.34 5.15
C SER A 118 -9.77 17.70 4.08
N GLY A 119 -9.32 16.46 4.30
CA GLY A 119 -8.57 15.69 3.31
C GLY A 119 -8.08 14.35 3.83
N MET A 120 -7.52 13.55 2.91
CA MET A 120 -6.90 12.26 3.21
C MET A 120 -5.60 12.12 2.41
N ILE A 121 -4.52 11.72 3.09
CA ILE A 121 -3.23 11.37 2.50
C ILE A 121 -3.09 9.85 2.63
N SER A 122 -3.10 9.15 1.50
CA SER A 122 -2.85 7.71 1.45
C SER A 122 -1.38 7.43 1.13
N LEU A 123 -0.75 6.59 1.95
CA LEU A 123 0.58 6.03 1.66
C LEU A 123 0.49 4.69 0.91
N ASN A 124 -0.72 4.27 0.52
CA ASN A 124 -0.95 2.99 -0.12
C ASN A 124 -0.80 3.10 -1.63
N LEU A 125 -0.24 2.04 -2.22
CA LEU A 125 -0.09 1.91 -3.68
C LEU A 125 -1.37 1.39 -4.36
N ASP A 126 -2.41 1.07 -3.59
CA ASP A 126 -3.71 0.65 -4.11
C ASP A 126 -4.59 1.85 -4.51
N SER A 127 -5.66 1.59 -5.29
CA SER A 127 -6.59 2.63 -5.74
C SER A 127 -7.75 2.89 -4.79
N LEU A 128 -7.85 2.19 -3.66
CA LEU A 128 -9.08 2.14 -2.84
C LEU A 128 -9.47 3.51 -2.25
N ALA A 129 -8.48 4.31 -1.86
CA ALA A 129 -8.71 5.67 -1.36
C ALA A 129 -9.31 6.58 -2.45
N LYS A 130 -8.81 6.45 -3.68
CA LYS A 130 -9.29 7.20 -4.85
C LYS A 130 -10.67 6.73 -5.29
N ASP A 131 -10.90 5.42 -5.29
CA ASP A 131 -12.16 4.82 -5.68
C ASP A 131 -13.30 5.21 -4.71
N ALA A 132 -12.99 5.29 -3.42
CA ALA A 132 -13.93 5.79 -2.42
C ALA A 132 -14.28 7.28 -2.59
N LEU A 133 -13.32 8.09 -3.07
CA LEU A 133 -13.53 9.51 -3.30
C LEU A 133 -14.42 9.81 -4.50
N ASN A 134 -14.27 9.06 -5.59
CA ASN A 134 -15.09 9.24 -6.80
C ASN A 134 -16.60 8.99 -6.54
N GLY A 135 -16.95 8.38 -5.40
CA GLY A 135 -18.33 8.21 -4.95
C GLY A 135 -18.81 9.27 -3.95
N ALA A 136 -17.99 10.26 -3.59
CA ALA A 136 -18.34 11.37 -2.70
C ALA A 136 -18.57 12.64 -3.52
N ASP A 137 -19.74 13.26 -3.36
CA ASP A 137 -20.06 14.54 -4.02
C ASP A 137 -19.11 15.65 -3.51
N ASP A 138 -18.67 16.55 -4.42
CA ASP A 138 -17.84 17.73 -4.16
C ASP A 138 -16.39 17.52 -3.67
N GLN A 139 -15.79 16.34 -3.84
CA GLN A 139 -14.39 16.08 -3.44
C GLN A 139 -13.46 15.74 -4.62
N TYR A 140 -12.23 16.25 -4.61
CA TYR A 140 -11.25 16.09 -5.69
C TYR A 140 -10.09 15.17 -5.28
N ALA A 141 -9.81 14.12 -6.08
CA ALA A 141 -8.63 13.27 -5.91
C ALA A 141 -7.50 13.82 -6.77
N THR A 142 -6.43 14.30 -6.14
CA THR A 142 -5.16 14.54 -6.82
C THR A 142 -4.19 13.44 -6.41
N SER A 143 -3.97 12.44 -7.25
CA SER A 143 -2.73 11.66 -7.18
C SER A 143 -1.58 12.62 -7.49
N VAL A 144 -0.43 12.44 -6.84
CA VAL A 144 0.80 13.21 -7.11
C VAL A 144 0.97 13.34 -8.63
N GLU A 145 0.97 14.57 -9.16
CA GLU A 145 1.26 14.84 -10.57
C GLU A 145 2.68 14.33 -10.87
N GLU A 146 2.79 13.19 -11.55
CA GLU A 146 4.08 12.66 -12.01
C GLU A 146 4.82 13.68 -12.91
N SER A 147 4.07 14.54 -13.60
CA SER A 147 4.61 15.64 -14.43
C SER A 147 5.37 16.72 -13.64
N ARG A 148 5.23 16.79 -12.31
CA ARG A 148 5.99 17.74 -11.48
C ARG A 148 7.37 17.23 -11.05
N TYR A 149 7.68 15.96 -11.29
CA TYR A 149 8.90 15.31 -10.83
C TYR A 149 9.78 14.78 -11.96
N GLU A 150 9.75 15.40 -13.14
CA GLU A 150 10.71 15.14 -14.26
C GLU A 150 12.20 15.29 -13.85
N ARG A 151 12.49 15.86 -12.68
CA ARG A 151 13.87 16.01 -12.16
C ARG A 151 14.51 14.72 -11.64
N PHE A 152 13.82 13.58 -11.68
CA PHE A 152 14.40 12.27 -11.33
C PHE A 152 14.54 11.33 -12.55
N SER A 153 14.31 11.84 -13.77
CA SER A 153 14.37 11.05 -15.00
C SER A 153 15.75 10.99 -15.68
N ASP A 154 16.75 11.70 -15.16
CA ASP A 154 18.09 11.73 -15.76
C ASP A 154 19.16 11.27 -14.75
N HIS A 155 19.49 9.97 -14.83
CA HIS A 155 20.85 9.36 -14.85
C HIS A 155 20.89 7.92 -14.33
#